data_AF-A0A011UZL7-F1
#
_entry.id   AF-A0A011UZL7-F1
#
_cell.length_a   1.000
_cell.length_b   1.000
_cell.length_c   1.000
_cell.angle_alpha   90.00
_cell.angle_beta   90.00
_cell.angle_gamma   90.00
#
_symmetry.space_group_name_H-M   'P 1'
#
loop_
_entity.id
_entity.type
_entity.pdbx_description
1 polymer ?
#
loop_
_entity_poly.entity_id
_entity_poly.type
_entity_poly.pdbx_seq_one_letter_code
_entity_poly.pdbx_strand_id
1 'polypeptide(L)'
;MMKNRLKNLGFRASDSDADILRDEFADFGKDAQIPDDAKERILSSVMGKAGFKMNNTNGIIKGHKNIPENKTDKNITTSNGKLRLHRGGAIAACIAVLAAGAVTSTMLFGKKINTDSPASSKTENTSADEKTTSAENDDNVTMPDLIGENIDSLDQDYDYLPEVVIAYENNPDYDDGIIFWQSPEPGEPINSYDKVILRVSGRNNTVVLPNLVGKNIDQVQQDWGDKLNIEVQDEYNNDYEEGIIFWQSQTAGKNVKEGCTITLKVSRGKQLTVIPDVSGSESEVAESELRAAGFTVVLRSKYDDNVAEGIAIGTEPAAGTEFALEGAVTLYISKGPLDNKVKVPNVVGLNKESAIKLLEENDLKAKVVDLPHDGDKGMVIDQDFESDRIVEKDSEIRIYISTGVSDPVDLTISIPMPDGLSGEFTLDGYVNGNRRYTQTISNGETVAGGAITMDISGKKTETITVSLTNESTGKSVNYAEFFVDYDKKTAELNGSLNIDGLLATMK
;
A
#
# COMPACT_ATOMS: atom_id res chain seq x y z
N MET A 1 -42.74 9.78 7.69
CA MET A 1 -42.54 8.44 8.29
C MET A 1 -42.02 7.39 7.30
N MET A 2 -42.46 7.37 6.03
CA MET A 2 -42.02 6.33 5.07
C MET A 2 -40.53 6.45 4.65
N LYS A 3 -39.99 7.67 4.49
CA LYS A 3 -38.55 7.92 4.20
C LYS A 3 -37.59 7.33 5.25
N ASN A 4 -37.95 7.35 6.54
CA ASN A 4 -37.11 6.79 7.60
C ASN A 4 -37.24 5.26 7.72
N ARG A 5 -38.33 4.67 7.21
CA ARG A 5 -38.49 3.21 7.19
C ARG A 5 -37.77 2.54 6.02
N LEU A 6 -37.63 3.23 4.89
CA LEU A 6 -36.86 2.74 3.74
C LEU A 6 -35.35 2.80 3.96
N LYS A 7 -34.84 3.78 4.71
CA LYS A 7 -33.42 3.90 5.06
C LYS A 7 -32.89 2.75 5.94
N ASN A 8 -33.74 2.12 6.74
CA ASN A 8 -33.34 1.01 7.62
C ASN A 8 -33.28 -0.37 6.94
N LEU A 9 -33.52 -0.45 5.63
CA LEU A 9 -33.45 -1.70 4.86
C LEU A 9 -32.23 -1.79 3.91
N GLY A 10 -31.25 -0.89 4.03
CA GLY A 10 -29.94 -1.03 3.38
C GLY A 10 -29.93 -0.90 1.84
N PHE A 11 -31.02 -0.46 1.21
CA PHE A 11 -31.07 -0.19 -0.23
C PHE A 11 -30.77 1.29 -0.49
N ARG A 12 -29.66 1.61 -1.18
CA ARG A 12 -29.43 2.94 -1.78
C ARG A 12 -30.34 3.08 -3.00
N ALA A 13 -31.59 3.49 -2.79
CA ALA A 13 -32.36 4.14 -3.85
C ALA A 13 -31.91 5.60 -3.93
N SER A 14 -31.54 6.09 -5.12
CA SER A 14 -31.23 7.51 -5.30
C SER A 14 -32.43 8.35 -4.87
N ASP A 15 -32.19 9.54 -4.32
CA ASP A 15 -33.26 10.40 -3.80
C ASP A 15 -34.34 10.71 -4.87
N SER A 16 -34.01 10.60 -6.17
CA SER A 16 -34.96 10.66 -7.29
C SER A 16 -36.05 9.59 -7.23
N ASP A 17 -35.70 8.35 -6.88
CA ASP A 17 -36.61 7.21 -6.96
C ASP A 17 -37.52 7.13 -5.74
N ALA A 18 -37.03 7.60 -4.59
CA ALA A 18 -37.84 7.76 -3.40
C ALA A 18 -38.85 8.90 -3.54
N ASP A 19 -38.51 9.96 -4.28
CA ASP A 19 -39.44 11.06 -4.57
C ASP A 19 -40.44 10.69 -5.68
N ILE A 20 -40.03 9.92 -6.71
CA ILE A 20 -40.96 9.31 -7.69
C ILE A 20 -41.95 8.37 -6.99
N LEU A 21 -41.47 7.48 -6.12
CA LEU A 21 -42.34 6.58 -5.36
C LEU A 21 -43.20 7.31 -4.32
N ARG A 22 -42.70 8.41 -3.75
CA ARG A 22 -43.49 9.23 -2.83
C ARG A 22 -44.60 9.95 -3.56
N ASP A 23 -44.35 10.49 -4.75
CA ASP A 23 -45.36 11.19 -5.54
C ASP A 23 -46.36 10.19 -6.15
N GLU A 24 -45.93 8.97 -6.52
CA GLU A 24 -46.84 7.86 -6.90
C GLU A 24 -47.68 7.34 -5.72
N PHE A 25 -47.15 7.37 -4.48
CA PHE A 25 -47.90 6.99 -3.27
C PHE A 25 -48.72 8.13 -2.64
N ALA A 26 -48.41 9.39 -2.94
CA ALA A 26 -49.11 10.56 -2.40
C ALA A 26 -50.55 10.68 -2.94
N ASP A 27 -50.81 10.07 -4.10
CA ASP A 27 -52.15 9.99 -4.70
C ASP A 27 -53.02 8.88 -4.09
N PHE A 28 -52.48 8.04 -3.20
CA PHE A 28 -53.24 6.99 -2.51
C PHE A 28 -53.98 7.56 -1.28
N GLY A 29 -54.93 8.44 -1.56
CA GLY A 29 -55.91 8.95 -0.63
C GLY A 29 -57.31 8.46 -0.97
N LYS A 30 -57.79 7.48 -0.20
CA LYS A 30 -59.18 6.99 -0.11
C LYS A 30 -59.69 6.20 -1.33
N ASP A 31 -60.01 4.92 -1.06
CA ASP A 31 -60.84 4.01 -1.87
C ASP A 31 -60.31 3.48 -3.22
N ALA A 32 -58.99 3.48 -3.47
CA ALA A 32 -58.44 2.87 -4.69
C ALA A 32 -58.01 1.40 -4.51
N GLN A 33 -58.73 0.45 -5.13
CA GLN A 33 -58.20 -0.90 -5.39
C GLN A 33 -56.97 -0.79 -6.31
N ILE A 34 -55.88 -1.46 -5.95
CA ILE A 34 -54.66 -1.51 -6.78
C ILE A 34 -54.99 -2.28 -8.07
N PRO A 35 -54.85 -1.68 -9.26
CA PRO A 35 -55.09 -2.36 -10.52
C PRO A 35 -54.03 -3.46 -10.76
N ASP A 36 -54.42 -4.56 -11.39
CA ASP A 36 -53.63 -5.79 -11.41
C ASP A 36 -52.29 -5.65 -12.18
N ASP A 37 -52.20 -4.70 -13.09
CA ASP A 37 -50.98 -4.33 -13.81
C ASP A 37 -49.93 -3.69 -12.88
N ALA A 38 -50.37 -2.90 -11.89
CA ALA A 38 -49.49 -2.33 -10.88
C ALA A 38 -48.95 -3.41 -9.92
N LYS A 39 -49.76 -4.43 -9.59
CA LYS A 39 -49.32 -5.58 -8.78
C LYS A 39 -48.25 -6.41 -9.49
N GLU A 40 -48.45 -6.70 -10.78
CA GLU A 40 -47.47 -7.45 -11.57
C GLU A 40 -46.16 -6.69 -11.76
N ARG A 41 -46.20 -5.37 -11.96
CA ARG A 41 -45.00 -4.52 -12.04
C ARG A 41 -44.19 -4.54 -10.75
N ILE A 42 -44.86 -4.41 -9.60
CA ILE A 42 -44.20 -4.44 -8.29
C ILE A 42 -43.58 -5.82 -8.05
N LEU A 43 -44.30 -6.89 -8.34
CA LEU A 43 -43.84 -8.26 -8.14
C LEU A 43 -42.64 -8.61 -9.06
N SER A 44 -42.69 -8.21 -10.33
CA SER A 44 -41.57 -8.41 -11.27
C SER A 44 -40.33 -7.61 -10.88
N SER A 45 -40.49 -6.40 -10.34
CA SER A 45 -39.38 -5.55 -9.89
C SER A 45 -38.67 -6.13 -8.66
N VAL A 46 -39.44 -6.62 -7.69
CA VAL A 46 -38.90 -7.24 -6.47
C VAL A 46 -38.21 -8.57 -6.79
N MET A 47 -38.82 -9.41 -7.64
CA MET A 47 -38.24 -10.70 -8.03
C MET A 47 -37.01 -10.54 -8.93
N GLY A 48 -36.99 -9.53 -9.80
CA GLY A 48 -35.82 -9.16 -10.61
C GLY A 48 -34.64 -8.72 -9.75
N LYS A 49 -34.89 -7.91 -8.71
CA LYS A 49 -33.86 -7.50 -7.73
C LYS A 49 -33.32 -8.67 -6.89
N ALA A 50 -34.10 -9.74 -6.73
CA ALA A 50 -33.68 -10.99 -6.10
C ALA A 50 -33.02 -12.00 -7.06
N GLY A 51 -32.81 -11.62 -8.34
CA GLY A 51 -32.12 -12.43 -9.35
C GLY A 51 -33.01 -13.40 -10.14
N PHE A 52 -34.34 -13.28 -10.04
CA PHE A 52 -35.30 -14.14 -10.74
C PHE A 52 -35.97 -13.38 -11.89
N LYS A 53 -36.05 -13.98 -13.08
CA LYS A 53 -36.85 -13.46 -14.20
C LYS A 53 -38.20 -14.17 -14.25
N MET A 54 -39.29 -13.41 -14.15
CA MET A 54 -40.63 -13.90 -14.48
C MET A 54 -40.83 -13.90 -16.00
N ASN A 55 -41.54 -14.91 -16.50
CA ASN A 55 -42.01 -14.93 -17.88
C ASN A 55 -43.54 -14.96 -17.86
N ASN A 56 -44.18 -14.02 -18.54
CA ASN A 56 -45.60 -13.64 -18.39
C ASN A 56 -46.61 -14.67 -18.95
N THR A 57 -46.32 -15.96 -18.90
CA THR A 57 -47.21 -16.93 -19.54
C THR A 57 -47.43 -18.24 -18.79
N ASN A 58 -47.04 -18.41 -17.52
CA ASN A 58 -47.59 -19.48 -16.65
C ASN A 58 -47.07 -19.51 -15.19
N GLY A 59 -46.52 -18.41 -14.64
CA GLY A 59 -46.10 -18.38 -13.22
C GLY A 59 -44.97 -19.35 -12.83
N ILE A 60 -44.22 -19.90 -13.79
CA ILE A 60 -43.09 -20.80 -13.54
C ILE A 60 -41.80 -19.98 -13.43
N ILE A 61 -41.15 -20.04 -12.26
CA ILE A 61 -39.84 -19.44 -11.98
C ILE A 61 -38.75 -20.41 -12.42
N LYS A 62 -37.92 -20.06 -13.40
CA LYS A 62 -36.70 -20.82 -13.75
C LYS A 62 -35.47 -20.05 -13.24
N GLY A 63 -34.71 -20.66 -12.33
CA GLY A 63 -33.40 -20.16 -11.91
C GLY A 63 -32.32 -20.53 -12.94
N HIS A 64 -31.45 -19.58 -13.28
CA HIS A 64 -30.28 -19.85 -14.13
C HIS A 64 -29.01 -19.49 -13.35
N LYS A 65 -28.22 -20.51 -12.96
CA LYS A 65 -26.76 -20.40 -12.93
C LYS A 65 -26.12 -21.79 -12.84
N ASN A 66 -25.22 -22.05 -13.78
CA ASN A 66 -24.24 -23.14 -13.73
C ASN A 66 -23.45 -23.03 -12.42
N ILE A 67 -23.49 -24.07 -11.61
CA ILE A 67 -22.62 -24.25 -10.45
C ILE A 67 -21.51 -25.20 -10.90
N PRO A 68 -20.23 -24.78 -10.95
CA PRO A 68 -19.13 -25.70 -11.22
C PRO A 68 -19.06 -26.75 -10.10
N GLU A 69 -18.96 -28.02 -10.48
CA GLU A 69 -18.80 -29.16 -9.60
C GLU A 69 -17.48 -29.05 -8.82
N ASN A 70 -17.49 -28.47 -7.62
CA ASN A 70 -16.76 -28.98 -6.46
C ASN A 70 -17.06 -28.15 -5.20
N LYS A 71 -18.10 -28.55 -4.46
CA LYS A 71 -18.24 -28.45 -3.00
C LYS A 71 -19.62 -29.01 -2.66
N THR A 72 -19.66 -30.28 -2.26
CA THR A 72 -20.82 -30.92 -1.65
C THR A 72 -21.24 -30.14 -0.40
N ASP A 73 -22.27 -29.31 -0.54
CA ASP A 73 -23.00 -28.76 0.59
C ASP A 73 -23.99 -29.83 1.07
N LYS A 74 -23.86 -30.29 2.32
CA LYS A 74 -24.63 -31.41 2.89
C LYS A 74 -26.12 -31.09 3.17
N ASN A 75 -26.71 -30.07 2.53
CA ASN A 75 -28.04 -29.56 2.90
C ASN A 75 -29.11 -29.67 1.81
N ILE A 76 -28.89 -30.46 0.75
CA ILE A 76 -29.92 -30.70 -0.28
C ILE A 76 -29.98 -32.20 -0.60
N THR A 77 -31.02 -32.87 -0.09
CA THR A 77 -31.42 -34.20 -0.58
C THR A 77 -32.84 -34.14 -1.11
N THR A 78 -32.99 -34.44 -2.39
CA THR A 78 -34.26 -34.61 -3.09
C THR A 78 -34.75 -36.03 -2.91
N SER A 79 -35.93 -36.20 -2.32
CA SER A 79 -36.71 -37.43 -2.46
C SER A 79 -38.19 -37.04 -2.58
N ASN A 80 -38.80 -37.45 -3.70
CA ASN A 80 -40.24 -37.46 -3.96
C ASN A 80 -40.98 -36.11 -4.02
N GLY A 81 -40.42 -35.12 -4.70
CA GLY A 81 -41.21 -33.99 -5.25
C GLY A 81 -41.90 -33.07 -4.23
N LYS A 82 -41.47 -33.09 -2.96
CA LYS A 82 -41.88 -32.09 -1.95
C LYS A 82 -40.65 -31.40 -1.36
N LEU A 83 -40.57 -30.09 -1.56
CA LEU A 83 -39.56 -29.22 -0.96
C LEU A 83 -39.89 -29.00 0.52
N ARG A 84 -39.00 -29.35 1.45
CA ARG A 84 -39.10 -28.95 2.87
C ARG A 84 -38.08 -27.85 3.14
N LEU A 85 -38.55 -26.64 3.41
CA LEU A 85 -37.73 -25.49 3.81
C LEU A 85 -37.42 -25.56 5.30
N HIS A 86 -36.14 -25.54 5.69
CA HIS A 86 -35.72 -25.29 7.06
C HIS A 86 -35.45 -23.80 7.29
N ARG A 87 -35.53 -23.41 8.57
CA ARG A 87 -35.69 -22.05 9.10
C ARG A 87 -34.79 -21.02 8.40
N GLY A 88 -35.45 -20.09 7.72
CA GLY A 88 -34.85 -19.05 6.86
C GLY A 88 -35.79 -18.71 5.71
N GLY A 89 -36.29 -19.73 5.01
CA GLY A 89 -37.25 -19.56 3.90
C GLY A 89 -38.71 -19.29 4.31
N ALA A 90 -39.10 -19.59 5.55
CA ALA A 90 -40.47 -19.35 6.04
C ALA A 90 -40.76 -17.87 6.33
N ILE A 91 -39.73 -17.07 6.64
CA ILE A 91 -39.88 -15.66 7.01
C ILE A 91 -40.17 -14.81 5.76
N ALA A 92 -39.52 -15.09 4.64
CA ALA A 92 -39.81 -14.42 3.36
C ALA A 92 -41.21 -14.76 2.81
N ALA A 93 -41.67 -16.01 2.97
CA ALA A 93 -43.01 -16.42 2.58
C ALA A 93 -44.11 -15.81 3.47
N CYS A 94 -43.87 -15.69 4.79
CA CYS A 94 -44.80 -15.04 5.71
C CYS A 94 -44.90 -13.52 5.47
N ILE A 95 -43.81 -12.86 5.09
CA ILE A 95 -43.84 -11.41 4.78
C ILE A 95 -44.60 -11.15 3.46
N ALA A 96 -44.56 -12.08 2.49
CA ALA A 96 -45.36 -11.97 1.28
C ALA A 96 -46.87 -12.21 1.51
N VAL A 97 -47.25 -13.10 2.43
CA VAL A 97 -48.66 -13.34 2.80
C VAL A 97 -49.21 -12.23 3.70
N LEU A 98 -48.38 -11.65 4.58
CA LEU A 98 -48.77 -10.52 5.44
C LEU A 98 -48.83 -9.18 4.68
N ALA A 99 -48.14 -9.05 3.54
CA ALA A 99 -48.24 -7.87 2.67
C ALA A 99 -49.48 -7.90 1.75
N ALA A 100 -50.15 -9.05 1.60
CA ALA A 100 -51.33 -9.20 0.75
C ALA A 100 -52.67 -9.23 1.50
N GLY A 101 -52.67 -9.20 2.84
CA GLY A 101 -53.89 -9.41 3.63
C GLY A 101 -53.98 -8.58 4.90
N ALA A 102 -54.17 -7.25 4.78
CA ALA A 102 -54.79 -6.43 5.84
C ALA A 102 -55.16 -5.01 5.35
N VAL A 103 -56.27 -4.87 4.63
CA VAL A 103 -57.12 -3.66 4.73
C VAL A 103 -58.59 -4.07 4.60
N THR A 104 -59.33 -3.95 5.70
CA THR A 104 -60.74 -3.51 5.87
C THR A 104 -61.16 -3.97 7.27
N SER A 105 -61.82 -3.23 8.15
CA SER A 105 -62.45 -1.90 8.12
C SER A 105 -62.76 -1.55 9.59
N THR A 106 -62.83 -0.26 9.93
CA THR A 106 -63.60 0.22 11.09
C THR A 106 -64.67 1.21 10.64
N MET A 107 -65.90 0.94 11.13
CA MET A 107 -67.09 1.79 11.29
C MET A 107 -68.10 1.94 10.15
N LEU A 108 -69.37 1.56 10.44
CA LEU A 108 -70.56 2.40 10.20
C LEU A 108 -71.79 1.91 11.00
N PHE A 109 -72.60 2.90 11.38
CA PHE A 109 -73.70 2.93 12.36
C PHE A 109 -75.01 2.21 11.94
N GLY A 110 -75.77 1.75 12.95
CA GLY A 110 -77.16 2.22 13.14
C GLY A 110 -78.34 1.23 13.14
N LYS A 111 -79.01 1.15 14.32
CA LYS A 111 -80.50 1.03 14.54
C LYS A 111 -81.09 -0.39 14.29
N LYS A 112 -81.96 -1.02 15.10
CA LYS A 112 -82.88 -0.74 16.24
C LYS A 112 -83.27 -2.17 16.79
N ILE A 113 -83.68 -2.46 18.03
CA ILE A 113 -85.00 -2.30 18.69
C ILE A 113 -84.86 -2.89 20.13
N ASN A 114 -85.48 -2.22 21.12
CA ASN A 114 -85.96 -2.59 22.48
C ASN A 114 -85.82 -4.05 22.98
N THR A 115 -85.67 -4.33 24.28
CA THR A 115 -86.55 -3.93 25.41
C THR A 115 -85.87 -4.02 26.79
N ASP A 116 -86.29 -3.11 27.67
CA ASP A 116 -86.52 -3.24 29.12
C ASP A 116 -85.35 -3.25 30.14
N SER A 117 -85.26 -2.11 30.83
CA SER A 117 -84.99 -1.93 32.26
C SER A 117 -86.03 -2.74 33.11
N PRO A 118 -85.90 -2.98 34.44
CA PRO A 118 -85.15 -2.15 35.40
C PRO A 118 -84.53 -2.85 36.64
N ALA A 119 -83.93 -2.01 37.51
CA ALA A 119 -83.99 -2.03 38.99
C ALA A 119 -83.27 -3.18 39.75
N SER A 120 -82.25 -2.91 40.57
CA SER A 120 -82.23 -2.23 41.89
C SER A 120 -82.46 -3.15 43.09
N SER A 121 -81.62 -2.95 44.12
CA SER A 121 -81.84 -3.27 45.54
C SER A 121 -81.65 -4.76 45.90
N LYS A 122 -81.28 -5.20 47.10
CA LYS A 122 -80.93 -4.59 48.39
C LYS A 122 -80.58 -5.79 49.31
N THR A 123 -79.66 -5.57 50.27
CA THR A 123 -79.62 -6.10 51.65
C THR A 123 -79.88 -7.58 52.03
N GLU A 124 -79.20 -7.91 53.14
CA GLU A 124 -79.59 -8.82 54.25
C GLU A 124 -79.28 -10.32 54.10
N ASN A 125 -78.33 -10.83 54.90
CA ASN A 125 -78.49 -11.41 56.25
C ASN A 125 -79.11 -12.81 56.20
N THR A 126 -78.37 -13.86 56.58
CA THR A 126 -78.59 -14.63 57.83
C THR A 126 -77.75 -15.91 57.89
N SER A 127 -77.40 -16.20 59.13
CA SER A 127 -76.75 -17.35 59.76
C SER A 127 -77.43 -18.72 59.57
N ALA A 128 -76.62 -19.78 59.66
CA ALA A 128 -76.90 -21.01 60.42
C ALA A 128 -75.53 -21.69 60.70
N ASP A 129 -74.97 -21.62 61.91
CA ASP A 129 -75.17 -22.49 63.09
C ASP A 129 -74.72 -23.96 62.90
N GLU A 130 -73.59 -24.33 63.53
CA GLU A 130 -73.53 -25.38 64.57
C GLU A 130 -72.13 -25.46 65.24
N LYS A 131 -72.09 -25.07 66.53
CA LYS A 131 -71.57 -25.82 67.71
C LYS A 131 -70.32 -26.71 67.52
N THR A 132 -69.28 -26.73 68.35
CA THR A 132 -69.17 -26.64 69.82
C THR A 132 -67.68 -26.67 70.21
N THR A 133 -67.27 -25.91 71.25
CA THR A 133 -66.17 -26.17 72.25
C THR A 133 -64.76 -26.54 71.75
N SER A 134 -63.65 -25.96 72.21
CA SER A 134 -63.28 -25.54 73.57
C SER A 134 -62.03 -24.65 73.51
N ALA A 135 -61.93 -23.72 74.46
CA ALA A 135 -60.84 -22.77 74.62
C ALA A 135 -59.49 -23.44 74.96
N GLU A 136 -58.41 -22.95 74.33
CA GLU A 136 -57.05 -22.94 74.90
C GLU A 136 -56.36 -21.63 74.49
N ASN A 137 -55.86 -20.91 75.50
CA ASN A 137 -54.95 -19.75 75.51
C ASN A 137 -54.71 -18.99 74.19
N ASP A 138 -55.36 -17.84 74.06
CA ASP A 138 -54.90 -16.78 73.16
C ASP A 138 -54.00 -15.84 73.96
N ASP A 139 -52.70 -16.15 73.99
CA ASP A 139 -51.71 -15.12 74.28
C ASP A 139 -51.89 -14.07 73.18
N ASN A 140 -52.41 -12.89 73.55
CA ASN A 140 -52.75 -11.81 72.62
C ASN A 140 -51.47 -11.31 71.91
N VAL A 141 -51.05 -12.00 70.85
CA VAL A 141 -49.87 -11.65 70.04
C VAL A 141 -50.23 -10.41 69.24
N THR A 142 -49.53 -9.31 69.50
CA THR A 142 -49.71 -8.06 68.75
C THR A 142 -48.64 -7.93 67.67
N MET A 143 -48.99 -7.32 66.55
CA MET A 143 -48.08 -7.08 65.44
C MET A 143 -46.89 -6.22 65.88
N PRO A 144 -45.64 -6.70 65.74
CA PRO A 144 -44.48 -5.88 66.02
C PRO A 144 -44.36 -4.74 65.00
N ASP A 145 -43.69 -3.66 65.40
CA ASP A 145 -43.28 -2.62 64.45
C ASP A 145 -42.03 -3.11 63.72
N LEU A 146 -42.21 -3.44 62.45
CA LEU A 146 -41.16 -3.91 61.54
C LEU A 146 -40.79 -2.82 60.52
N ILE A 147 -41.45 -1.66 60.55
CA ILE A 147 -41.15 -0.57 59.63
C ILE A 147 -39.76 -0.01 59.96
N GLY A 148 -38.88 0.03 58.96
CA GLY A 148 -37.48 0.44 59.10
C GLY A 148 -36.51 -0.69 59.41
N GLU A 149 -37.00 -1.89 59.73
CA GLU A 149 -36.17 -3.06 59.95
C GLU A 149 -35.71 -3.71 58.63
N ASN A 150 -34.58 -4.40 58.69
CA ASN A 150 -34.06 -5.14 57.54
C ASN A 150 -34.76 -6.50 57.43
N ILE A 151 -35.25 -6.87 56.25
CA ILE A 151 -35.96 -8.14 56.04
C ILE A 151 -35.11 -9.37 56.43
N ASP A 152 -33.78 -9.30 56.30
CA ASP A 152 -32.88 -10.40 56.60
C ASP A 152 -32.71 -10.65 58.12
N SER A 153 -33.19 -9.75 58.99
CA SER A 153 -33.21 -9.97 60.45
C SER A 153 -34.46 -10.69 60.96
N LEU A 154 -35.50 -10.84 60.13
CA LEU A 154 -36.76 -11.46 60.55
C LEU A 154 -36.66 -12.95 60.85
N ASP A 155 -35.76 -13.67 60.19
CA ASP A 155 -35.57 -15.13 60.34
C ASP A 155 -35.03 -15.54 61.72
N GLN A 156 -34.57 -14.60 62.55
CA GLN A 156 -33.93 -14.91 63.84
C GLN A 156 -34.82 -14.65 65.07
N ASP A 157 -35.74 -13.68 65.00
CA ASP A 157 -36.43 -13.17 66.19
C ASP A 157 -37.98 -13.22 66.10
N TYR A 158 -38.57 -13.66 64.99
CA TYR A 158 -40.01 -13.53 64.71
C TYR A 158 -40.74 -14.82 64.32
N ASP A 159 -40.23 -15.98 64.76
CA ASP A 159 -40.78 -17.32 64.49
C ASP A 159 -42.21 -17.56 65.06
N TYR A 160 -42.72 -16.60 65.84
CA TYR A 160 -44.09 -16.59 66.38
C TYR A 160 -45.12 -15.88 65.48
N LEU A 161 -44.68 -15.22 64.40
CA LEU A 161 -45.60 -14.62 63.43
C LEU A 161 -46.25 -15.71 62.57
N PRO A 162 -47.52 -15.53 62.15
CA PRO A 162 -48.16 -16.44 61.21
C PRO A 162 -47.57 -16.28 59.80
N GLU A 163 -48.23 -16.80 58.76
CA GLU A 163 -47.73 -16.76 57.39
C GLU A 163 -47.34 -15.33 56.95
N VAL A 164 -46.04 -15.10 56.73
CA VAL A 164 -45.49 -13.82 56.25
C VAL A 164 -45.42 -13.84 54.72
N VAL A 165 -46.15 -12.92 54.09
CA VAL A 165 -46.15 -12.68 52.65
C VAL A 165 -45.33 -11.43 52.35
N ILE A 166 -44.21 -11.59 51.66
CA ILE A 166 -43.30 -10.49 51.32
C ILE A 166 -43.53 -10.06 49.87
N ALA A 167 -43.70 -8.76 49.68
CA ALA A 167 -43.75 -8.11 48.36
C ALA A 167 -42.62 -7.08 48.25
N TYR A 168 -41.81 -7.17 47.20
CA TYR A 168 -40.77 -6.17 46.94
C TYR A 168 -41.31 -5.07 46.03
N GLU A 169 -41.10 -3.82 46.43
CA GLU A 169 -41.58 -2.62 45.73
C GLU A 169 -40.45 -1.59 45.65
N ASN A 170 -40.37 -0.84 44.55
CA ASN A 170 -39.39 0.23 44.43
C ASN A 170 -39.81 1.43 45.30
N ASN A 171 -39.03 1.71 46.34
CA ASN A 171 -39.29 2.83 47.23
C ASN A 171 -37.99 3.65 47.43
N PRO A 172 -37.88 4.86 46.84
CA PRO A 172 -36.67 5.68 46.95
C PRO A 172 -36.46 6.29 48.35
N ASP A 173 -37.46 6.22 49.24
CA ASP A 173 -37.39 6.81 50.58
C ASP A 173 -36.75 5.87 51.62
N TYR A 174 -36.49 4.61 51.25
CA TYR A 174 -35.95 3.57 52.14
C TYR A 174 -34.83 2.80 51.45
N ASP A 175 -33.77 2.50 52.21
CA ASP A 175 -32.64 1.70 51.74
C ASP A 175 -33.09 0.29 51.30
N ASP A 176 -32.34 -0.33 50.39
CA ASP A 176 -32.64 -1.66 49.85
C ASP A 176 -32.74 -2.72 50.97
N GLY A 177 -33.80 -3.54 50.94
CA GLY A 177 -34.05 -4.57 51.94
C GLY A 177 -34.73 -4.08 53.22
N ILE A 178 -35.04 -2.77 53.32
CA ILE A 178 -35.80 -2.21 54.44
C ILE A 178 -37.30 -2.37 54.22
N ILE A 179 -38.00 -2.86 55.24
CA ILE A 179 -39.46 -2.92 55.29
C ILE A 179 -39.99 -1.50 55.45
N PHE A 180 -40.83 -1.04 54.52
CA PHE A 180 -41.38 0.32 54.59
C PHE A 180 -42.89 0.35 54.79
N TRP A 181 -43.53 -0.81 54.75
CA TRP A 181 -44.95 -0.96 55.02
C TRP A 181 -45.25 -2.37 55.50
N GLN A 182 -46.22 -2.48 56.40
CA GLN A 182 -46.69 -3.75 56.95
C GLN A 182 -48.22 -3.74 57.10
N SER A 183 -48.81 -4.95 57.10
CA SER A 183 -50.20 -5.19 57.51
C SER A 183 -50.28 -6.56 58.19
N PRO A 184 -50.92 -6.71 59.36
CA PRO A 184 -51.59 -5.67 60.19
C PRO A 184 -50.67 -4.50 60.61
N GLU A 185 -51.24 -3.37 61.05
CA GLU A 185 -50.47 -2.21 61.51
C GLU A 185 -49.77 -2.52 62.86
N PRO A 186 -48.66 -1.84 63.21
CA PRO A 186 -47.99 -2.06 64.50
C PRO A 186 -48.95 -1.97 65.69
N GLY A 187 -48.94 -2.99 66.55
CA GLY A 187 -49.78 -3.09 67.75
C GLY A 187 -51.17 -3.68 67.53
N GLU A 188 -51.60 -3.95 66.30
CA GLU A 188 -52.86 -4.66 66.03
C GLU A 188 -52.77 -6.12 66.49
N PRO A 189 -53.85 -6.71 67.04
CA PRO A 189 -53.86 -8.12 67.42
C PRO A 189 -53.74 -9.01 66.17
N ILE A 190 -52.88 -10.02 66.25
CA ILE A 190 -52.68 -11.03 65.21
C ILE A 190 -53.15 -12.38 65.72
N ASN A 191 -54.06 -13.01 64.98
CA ASN A 191 -54.45 -14.39 65.22
C ASN A 191 -53.62 -15.35 64.36
N SER A 192 -53.57 -16.63 64.76
CA SER A 192 -52.80 -17.68 64.08
C SER A 192 -53.20 -17.98 62.62
N TYR A 193 -54.30 -17.42 62.13
CA TYR A 193 -54.78 -17.55 60.76
C TYR A 193 -54.59 -16.29 59.91
N ASP A 194 -54.13 -15.18 60.50
CA ASP A 194 -53.90 -13.95 59.76
C ASP A 194 -52.64 -14.06 58.90
N LYS A 195 -52.59 -13.29 57.82
CA LYS A 195 -51.39 -13.17 56.98
C LYS A 195 -50.72 -11.83 57.29
N VAL A 196 -49.44 -11.89 57.61
CA VAL A 196 -48.62 -10.68 57.72
C VAL A 196 -48.12 -10.34 56.33
N ILE A 197 -48.46 -9.17 55.81
CA ILE A 197 -47.98 -8.69 54.51
C ILE A 197 -46.92 -7.62 54.76
N LEU A 198 -45.72 -7.83 54.24
CA LEU A 198 -44.63 -6.85 54.31
C LEU A 198 -44.31 -6.35 52.91
N ARG A 199 -44.19 -5.02 52.76
CA ARG A 199 -43.59 -4.43 51.57
C ARG A 199 -42.18 -3.96 51.89
N VAL A 200 -41.24 -4.49 51.11
CA VAL A 200 -39.81 -4.27 51.29
C VAL A 200 -39.30 -3.44 50.14
N SER A 201 -38.45 -2.45 50.44
CA SER A 201 -37.77 -1.67 49.41
C SER A 201 -36.92 -2.62 48.58
N GLY A 202 -37.31 -2.78 47.31
CA GLY A 202 -36.70 -3.75 46.41
C GLY A 202 -35.23 -3.43 46.18
N ARG A 203 -34.37 -4.47 46.24
CA ARG A 203 -32.94 -4.36 45.89
C ARG A 203 -32.82 -3.78 44.48
N ASN A 204 -32.49 -2.50 44.38
CA ASN A 204 -32.17 -1.88 43.12
C ASN A 204 -30.75 -2.35 42.76
N ASN A 205 -30.62 -3.61 42.34
CA ASN A 205 -29.37 -4.15 41.84
C ASN A 205 -28.91 -3.27 40.67
N THR A 206 -28.02 -2.34 40.99
CA THR A 206 -27.44 -1.40 40.05
C THR A 206 -25.96 -1.70 39.97
N VAL A 207 -25.44 -1.68 38.75
CA VAL A 207 -24.03 -1.91 38.47
C VAL A 207 -23.45 -0.64 37.88
N VAL A 208 -22.24 -0.29 38.33
CA VAL A 208 -21.45 0.79 37.72
C VAL A 208 -20.94 0.27 36.38
N LEU A 209 -21.41 0.87 35.29
CA LEU A 209 -21.00 0.46 33.95
C LEU A 209 -19.51 0.81 33.73
N PRO A 210 -18.62 -0.16 33.47
CA PRO A 210 -17.22 0.15 33.16
C PRO A 210 -17.08 0.77 31.77
N ASN A 211 -15.88 1.28 31.47
CA ASN A 211 -15.51 1.55 30.08
C ASN A 211 -15.25 0.21 29.37
N LEU A 212 -16.08 -0.09 28.38
CA LEU A 212 -16.01 -1.29 27.55
C LEU A 212 -15.32 -1.00 26.20
N VAL A 213 -15.17 0.27 25.82
CA VAL A 213 -14.41 0.66 24.62
C VAL A 213 -12.95 0.24 24.77
N GLY A 214 -12.40 -0.36 23.70
CA GLY A 214 -11.05 -0.93 23.65
C GLY A 214 -10.93 -2.35 24.18
N LYS A 215 -12.01 -2.93 24.73
CA LYS A 215 -12.01 -4.32 25.21
C LYS A 215 -12.47 -5.28 24.11
N ASN A 216 -12.03 -6.54 24.23
CA ASN A 216 -12.49 -7.64 23.39
C ASN A 216 -13.91 -8.06 23.79
N ILE A 217 -14.78 -8.28 22.80
CA ILE A 217 -16.20 -8.57 23.03
C ILE A 217 -16.42 -9.89 23.78
N ASP A 218 -15.62 -10.93 23.54
CA ASP A 218 -15.79 -12.24 24.18
C ASP A 218 -15.53 -12.14 25.69
N GLN A 219 -14.49 -11.40 26.08
CA GLN A 219 -14.19 -11.13 27.49
C GLN A 219 -15.30 -10.30 28.15
N VAL A 220 -15.82 -9.29 27.45
CA VAL A 220 -16.92 -8.45 27.98
C VAL A 220 -18.20 -9.27 28.14
N GLN A 221 -18.51 -10.15 27.21
CA GLN A 221 -19.65 -11.06 27.30
C GLN A 221 -19.49 -12.04 28.47
N GLN A 222 -18.27 -12.54 28.71
CA GLN A 222 -17.97 -13.42 29.83
C GLN A 222 -18.10 -12.71 31.19
N ASP A 223 -17.57 -11.50 31.30
CA ASP A 223 -17.52 -10.76 32.58
C ASP A 223 -18.85 -10.08 32.94
N TRP A 224 -19.64 -9.69 31.93
CA TRP A 224 -20.83 -8.84 32.10
C TRP A 224 -22.13 -9.39 31.51
N GLY A 225 -22.09 -10.52 30.79
CA GLY A 225 -23.28 -11.11 30.16
C GLY A 225 -24.36 -11.55 31.15
N ASP A 226 -23.99 -11.89 32.39
CA ASP A 226 -24.95 -12.26 33.44
C ASP A 226 -25.61 -11.04 34.11
N LYS A 227 -25.01 -9.85 33.96
CA LYS A 227 -25.44 -8.60 34.63
C LYS A 227 -26.11 -7.62 33.69
N LEU A 228 -25.81 -7.67 32.40
CA LEU A 228 -26.29 -6.73 31.39
C LEU A 228 -26.83 -7.50 30.18
N ASN A 229 -27.84 -6.94 29.52
CA ASN A 229 -28.32 -7.46 28.24
C ASN A 229 -27.50 -6.82 27.11
N ILE A 230 -26.47 -7.52 26.61
CA ILE A 230 -25.53 -6.99 25.63
C ILE A 230 -26.05 -7.25 24.20
N GLU A 231 -26.31 -6.16 23.47
CA GLU A 231 -26.61 -6.19 22.04
C GLU A 231 -25.38 -5.80 21.23
N VAL A 232 -24.91 -6.69 20.35
CA VAL A 232 -23.72 -6.48 19.52
C VAL A 232 -24.10 -6.00 18.13
N GLN A 233 -23.43 -4.96 17.66
CA GLN A 233 -23.51 -4.47 16.27
C GLN A 233 -22.13 -4.45 15.63
N ASP A 234 -21.92 -5.31 14.64
CA ASP A 234 -20.64 -5.42 13.94
C ASP A 234 -20.52 -4.37 12.82
N GLU A 235 -19.48 -3.54 12.87
CA GLU A 235 -19.20 -2.50 11.88
C GLU A 235 -17.71 -2.54 11.48
N TYR A 236 -17.39 -2.24 10.22
CA TYR A 236 -15.99 -2.07 9.81
C TYR A 236 -15.39 -0.84 10.51
N ASN A 237 -14.16 -0.97 11.00
CA ASN A 237 -13.47 0.10 11.69
C ASN A 237 -11.96 0.02 11.40
N ASN A 238 -11.35 1.15 11.07
CA ASN A 238 -9.93 1.21 10.69
C ASN A 238 -8.98 1.45 11.87
N ASP A 239 -9.52 1.86 13.02
CA ASP A 239 -8.77 2.25 14.22
C ASP A 239 -8.69 1.12 15.27
N TYR A 240 -9.62 0.17 15.21
CA TYR A 240 -9.74 -0.93 16.17
C TYR A 240 -9.63 -2.29 15.45
N GLU A 241 -8.88 -3.21 16.06
CA GLU A 241 -8.76 -4.60 15.60
C GLU A 241 -10.11 -5.34 15.64
N GLU A 242 -10.22 -6.42 14.86
CA GLU A 242 -11.43 -7.25 14.85
C GLU A 242 -11.77 -7.78 16.25
N GLY A 243 -13.04 -7.73 16.62
CA GLY A 243 -13.53 -8.17 17.94
C GLY A 243 -13.36 -7.14 19.06
N ILE A 244 -12.78 -5.97 18.78
CA ILE A 244 -12.64 -4.89 19.76
C ILE A 244 -13.84 -3.93 19.69
N ILE A 245 -14.39 -3.60 20.87
CA ILE A 245 -15.48 -2.64 21.01
C ILE A 245 -14.94 -1.22 20.80
N PHE A 246 -15.54 -0.45 19.89
CA PHE A 246 -15.13 0.94 19.64
C PHE A 246 -16.19 1.97 20.06
N TRP A 247 -17.39 1.52 20.42
CA TRP A 247 -18.46 2.39 20.91
C TRP A 247 -19.42 1.64 21.83
N GLN A 248 -19.94 2.34 22.83
CA GLN A 248 -20.97 1.84 23.76
C GLN A 248 -22.11 2.85 23.90
N SER A 249 -23.35 2.37 24.02
CA SER A 249 -24.53 3.24 24.06
C SER A 249 -24.74 3.99 25.38
N GLN A 250 -24.22 3.46 26.48
CA GLN A 250 -24.31 4.05 27.81
C GLN A 250 -22.93 4.58 28.24
N THR A 251 -22.87 5.77 28.85
CA THR A 251 -21.61 6.36 29.32
C THR A 251 -20.98 5.54 30.45
N ALA A 252 -19.67 5.32 30.37
CA ALA A 252 -18.91 4.67 31.45
C ALA A 252 -19.04 5.45 32.78
N GLY A 253 -19.02 4.72 33.90
CA GLY A 253 -19.21 5.24 35.25
C GLY A 253 -20.67 5.45 35.65
N LYS A 254 -21.64 5.27 34.74
CA LYS A 254 -23.07 5.39 35.04
C LYS A 254 -23.57 4.18 35.82
N ASN A 255 -24.35 4.42 36.88
CA ASN A 255 -25.14 3.37 37.53
C ASN A 255 -26.32 2.99 36.65
N VAL A 256 -26.36 1.72 36.25
CA VAL A 256 -27.45 1.15 35.45
C VAL A 256 -28.05 -0.05 36.19
N LYS A 257 -29.33 -0.32 35.97
CA LYS A 257 -29.96 -1.52 36.54
C LYS A 257 -29.33 -2.79 35.96
N GLU A 258 -29.23 -3.85 36.74
CA GLU A 258 -28.95 -5.18 36.20
C GLU A 258 -30.02 -5.56 35.17
N GLY A 259 -29.62 -6.29 34.13
CA GLY A 259 -30.44 -6.58 32.95
C GLY A 259 -30.66 -5.39 32.01
N CYS A 260 -30.06 -4.22 32.27
CA CYS A 260 -30.12 -3.09 31.35
C CYS A 260 -29.53 -3.46 29.98
N THR A 261 -30.25 -3.12 28.91
CA THR A 261 -29.76 -3.30 27.55
C THR A 261 -28.67 -2.29 27.21
N ILE A 262 -27.51 -2.78 26.83
CA ILE A 262 -26.40 -1.98 26.30
C ILE A 262 -26.09 -2.42 24.88
N THR A 263 -25.99 -1.45 23.98
CA THR A 263 -25.57 -1.71 22.59
C THR A 263 -24.10 -1.40 22.47
N LEU A 264 -23.32 -2.39 22.01
CA LEU A 264 -21.89 -2.28 21.77
C LEU A 264 -21.63 -2.39 20.27
N LYS A 265 -20.86 -1.45 19.72
CA LYS A 265 -20.37 -1.59 18.35
C LYS A 265 -18.99 -2.23 18.38
N VAL A 266 -18.86 -3.34 17.66
CA VAL A 266 -17.64 -4.16 17.62
C VAL A 266 -17.03 -4.03 16.23
N SER A 267 -15.71 -3.86 16.21
CA SER A 267 -14.96 -3.75 14.97
C SER A 267 -14.93 -5.09 14.24
N ARG A 268 -15.21 -5.07 12.94
CA ARG A 268 -14.96 -6.17 12.00
C ARG A 268 -13.55 -6.09 11.37
N GLY A 269 -12.69 -5.26 11.94
CA GLY A 269 -11.43 -4.85 11.33
C GLY A 269 -11.63 -3.91 10.13
N LYS A 270 -10.55 -3.73 9.38
CA LYS A 270 -10.52 -2.89 8.18
C LYS A 270 -11.38 -3.52 7.09
N GLN A 271 -12.14 -2.71 6.38
CA GLN A 271 -12.82 -3.18 5.18
C GLN A 271 -11.78 -3.39 4.08
N LEU A 272 -11.55 -4.64 3.67
CA LEU A 272 -10.57 -4.98 2.64
C LEU A 272 -11.23 -5.13 1.26
N THR A 273 -10.49 -4.78 0.22
CA THR A 273 -10.82 -5.04 -1.18
C THR A 273 -9.56 -5.45 -1.94
N VAL A 274 -9.70 -6.17 -3.05
CA VAL A 274 -8.57 -6.69 -3.81
C VAL A 274 -8.08 -5.63 -4.79
N ILE A 275 -6.77 -5.41 -4.85
CA ILE A 275 -6.16 -4.52 -5.84
C ILE A 275 -6.29 -5.14 -7.24
N PRO A 276 -6.99 -4.50 -8.19
CA PRO A 276 -7.09 -5.00 -9.57
C PRO A 276 -5.72 -4.95 -10.26
N ASP A 277 -5.49 -5.88 -11.19
CA ASP A 277 -4.31 -5.81 -12.07
C ASP A 277 -4.58 -4.81 -13.20
N VAL A 278 -3.81 -3.73 -13.20
CA VAL A 278 -3.88 -2.65 -14.19
C VAL A 278 -2.60 -2.57 -15.05
N SER A 279 -1.73 -3.58 -14.93
CA SER A 279 -0.46 -3.62 -15.65
C SER A 279 -0.71 -3.72 -17.16
N GLY A 280 -0.02 -2.88 -17.94
CA GLY A 280 -0.21 -2.82 -19.39
C GLY A 280 -1.34 -1.89 -19.86
N SER A 281 -2.15 -1.36 -18.94
CA SER A 281 -3.18 -0.35 -19.26
C SER A 281 -2.58 1.05 -19.41
N GLU A 282 -3.24 1.91 -20.18
CA GLU A 282 -2.91 3.35 -20.21
C GLU A 282 -3.11 3.98 -18.83
N SER A 283 -2.28 4.98 -18.48
CA SER A 283 -2.26 5.59 -17.14
C SER A 283 -3.64 6.06 -16.65
N GLU A 284 -4.42 6.71 -17.51
CA GLU A 284 -5.76 7.21 -17.18
C GLU A 284 -6.76 6.07 -16.91
N VAL A 285 -6.66 4.98 -17.68
CA VAL A 285 -7.51 3.79 -17.53
C VAL A 285 -7.17 3.07 -16.23
N ALA A 286 -5.87 2.84 -15.98
CA ALA A 286 -5.38 2.21 -14.76
C ALA A 286 -5.79 2.99 -13.49
N GLU A 287 -5.66 4.32 -13.53
CA GLU A 287 -6.09 5.18 -12.43
C GLU A 287 -7.61 5.11 -12.20
N SER A 288 -8.40 5.12 -13.28
CA SER A 288 -9.86 5.01 -13.19
C SER A 288 -10.30 3.68 -12.57
N GLU A 289 -9.68 2.57 -12.99
CA GLU A 289 -9.99 1.23 -12.48
C GLU A 289 -9.67 1.09 -10.99
N LEU A 290 -8.51 1.61 -10.54
CA LEU A 290 -8.14 1.61 -9.12
C LEU A 290 -9.09 2.46 -8.27
N ARG A 291 -9.49 3.64 -8.77
CA ARG A 291 -10.49 4.50 -8.09
C ARG A 291 -11.87 3.84 -8.04
N ALA A 292 -12.28 3.18 -9.11
CA ALA A 292 -13.53 2.43 -9.17
C ALA A 292 -13.55 1.24 -8.19
N ALA A 293 -12.38 0.64 -7.93
CA ALA A 293 -12.19 -0.38 -6.90
C ALA A 293 -12.18 0.19 -5.45
N GLY A 294 -12.24 1.51 -5.29
CA GLY A 294 -12.33 2.20 -4.00
C GLY A 294 -10.99 2.57 -3.38
N PHE A 295 -9.91 2.62 -4.16
CA PHE A 295 -8.59 3.05 -3.70
C PHE A 295 -8.29 4.52 -4.01
N THR A 296 -7.45 5.12 -3.18
CA THR A 296 -6.81 6.41 -3.49
C THR A 296 -5.55 6.14 -4.32
N VAL A 297 -5.37 6.81 -5.46
CA VAL A 297 -4.25 6.54 -6.37
C VAL A 297 -3.15 7.59 -6.22
N VAL A 298 -1.91 7.14 -6.06
CA VAL A 298 -0.71 7.99 -6.07
C VAL A 298 0.12 7.65 -7.30
N LEU A 299 0.19 8.56 -8.27
CA LEU A 299 0.97 8.36 -9.49
C LEU A 299 2.47 8.52 -9.22
N ARG A 300 3.27 7.58 -9.70
CA ARG A 300 4.74 7.64 -9.73
C ARG A 300 5.24 7.24 -11.10
N SER A 301 6.26 7.92 -11.59
CA SER A 301 6.87 7.59 -12.88
C SER A 301 8.18 6.82 -12.68
N LYS A 302 8.42 5.80 -13.50
CA LYS A 302 9.64 4.97 -13.47
C LYS A 302 10.05 4.64 -14.91
N TYR A 303 11.36 4.57 -15.18
CA TYR A 303 11.85 4.07 -16.47
C TYR A 303 11.71 2.54 -16.52
N ASP A 304 11.32 2.03 -17.68
CA ASP A 304 11.19 0.60 -17.94
C ASP A 304 11.50 0.31 -19.41
N ASP A 305 12.49 -0.54 -19.65
CA ASP A 305 12.97 -0.85 -21.00
C ASP A 305 11.96 -1.71 -21.80
N ASN A 306 10.99 -2.34 -21.13
CA ASN A 306 10.03 -3.25 -21.74
C ASN A 306 8.61 -2.68 -21.82
N VAL A 307 8.34 -1.57 -21.14
CA VAL A 307 7.00 -0.95 -21.08
C VAL A 307 7.05 0.42 -21.74
N ALA A 308 6.23 0.63 -22.76
CA ALA A 308 6.13 1.90 -23.47
C ALA A 308 5.77 3.07 -22.54
N GLU A 309 6.23 4.28 -22.88
CA GLU A 309 5.90 5.49 -22.12
C GLU A 309 4.38 5.69 -21.99
N GLY A 310 3.92 6.07 -20.79
CA GLY A 310 2.51 6.32 -20.50
C GLY A 310 1.70 5.08 -20.10
N ILE A 311 2.30 3.88 -20.15
CA ILE A 311 1.66 2.62 -19.76
C ILE A 311 1.96 2.29 -18.29
N ALA A 312 0.98 1.75 -17.59
CA ALA A 312 1.11 1.26 -16.22
C ALA A 312 2.04 0.05 -16.16
N ILE A 313 3.07 0.14 -15.33
CA ILE A 313 4.00 -0.95 -15.00
C ILE A 313 3.35 -1.90 -13.99
N GLY A 314 2.61 -1.34 -13.03
CA GLY A 314 1.98 -2.07 -11.94
C GLY A 314 1.73 -1.16 -10.72
N THR A 315 1.36 -1.77 -9.60
CA THR A 315 0.99 -1.06 -8.38
C THR A 315 1.81 -1.48 -7.16
N GLU A 316 1.85 -0.61 -6.15
CA GLU A 316 2.30 -0.93 -4.79
C GLU A 316 1.22 -0.49 -3.78
N PRO A 317 0.60 -1.41 -3.01
CA PRO A 317 0.85 -2.86 -3.01
C PRO A 317 0.50 -3.55 -4.35
N ALA A 318 1.08 -4.73 -4.56
CA ALA A 318 0.94 -5.47 -5.83
C ALA A 318 -0.50 -5.92 -6.10
N ALA A 319 -0.86 -6.05 -7.39
CA ALA A 319 -2.15 -6.56 -7.81
C ALA A 319 -2.47 -7.93 -7.17
N GLY A 320 -3.75 -8.16 -6.86
CA GLY A 320 -4.21 -9.34 -6.14
C GLY A 320 -4.05 -9.28 -4.61
N THR A 321 -3.35 -8.26 -4.08
CA THR A 321 -3.25 -8.05 -2.63
C THR A 321 -4.58 -7.54 -2.07
N GLU A 322 -5.04 -8.11 -0.96
CA GLU A 322 -6.13 -7.54 -0.17
C GLU A 322 -5.63 -6.32 0.58
N PHE A 323 -6.25 -5.17 0.33
CA PHE A 323 -5.84 -3.90 0.91
C PHE A 323 -7.04 -3.11 1.42
N ALA A 324 -6.80 -2.22 2.38
CA ALA A 324 -7.87 -1.45 3.00
C ALA A 324 -8.56 -0.54 1.96
N LEU A 325 -9.90 -0.54 1.98
CA LEU A 325 -10.71 0.40 1.21
C LEU A 325 -10.31 1.84 1.57
N GLU A 326 -10.33 2.72 0.57
CA GLU A 326 -9.83 4.10 0.64
C GLU A 326 -8.32 4.23 0.86
N GLY A 327 -7.60 3.11 1.01
CA GLY A 327 -6.14 3.04 1.13
C GLY A 327 -5.43 3.62 -0.09
N ALA A 328 -4.24 4.17 0.12
CA ALA A 328 -3.41 4.74 -0.93
C ALA A 328 -2.61 3.64 -1.66
N VAL A 329 -2.90 3.45 -2.95
CA VAL A 329 -2.17 2.57 -3.85
C VAL A 329 -1.30 3.42 -4.77
N THR A 330 -0.01 3.11 -4.82
CA THR A 330 0.92 3.75 -5.75
C THR A 330 0.80 3.08 -7.11
N LEU A 331 0.52 3.85 -8.16
CA LEU A 331 0.50 3.39 -9.55
C LEU A 331 1.77 3.85 -10.25
N TYR A 332 2.58 2.89 -10.72
CA TYR A 332 3.81 3.17 -11.45
C TYR A 332 3.53 3.27 -12.95
N ILE A 333 3.87 4.41 -13.54
CA ILE A 333 3.75 4.70 -14.97
C ILE A 333 5.12 4.69 -15.62
N SER A 334 5.25 4.02 -16.76
CA SER A 334 6.48 3.96 -17.51
C SER A 334 6.81 5.31 -18.15
N LYS A 335 8.09 5.69 -18.08
CA LYS A 335 8.72 6.76 -18.86
C LYS A 335 9.36 6.24 -20.15
N GLY A 336 9.09 4.99 -20.51
CA GLY A 336 9.81 4.27 -21.56
C GLY A 336 11.21 3.82 -21.09
N PRO A 337 12.01 3.29 -22.03
CA PRO A 337 13.39 2.92 -21.77
C PRO A 337 14.20 4.11 -21.26
N LEU A 338 15.15 3.83 -20.37
CA LEU A 338 16.07 4.87 -19.92
C LEU A 338 17.01 5.25 -21.07
N ASP A 339 16.79 6.39 -21.72
CA ASP A 339 17.66 6.91 -22.79
C ASP A 339 18.96 7.51 -22.23
N ASN A 340 19.73 6.66 -21.53
CA ASN A 340 21.04 6.97 -20.99
C ASN A 340 22.17 6.50 -21.92
N LYS A 341 21.88 6.14 -23.17
CA LYS A 341 22.88 5.63 -24.11
C LYS A 341 23.20 6.67 -25.17
N VAL A 342 24.48 6.97 -25.33
CA VAL A 342 24.98 7.92 -26.33
C VAL A 342 26.10 7.28 -27.15
N LYS A 343 26.32 7.80 -28.36
CA LYS A 343 27.41 7.35 -29.22
C LYS A 343 28.66 8.16 -28.94
N VAL A 344 29.79 7.49 -28.85
CA VAL A 344 31.10 8.15 -28.78
C VAL A 344 31.42 8.79 -30.14
N PRO A 345 31.59 10.11 -30.25
CA PRO A 345 32.00 10.74 -31.50
C PRO A 345 33.46 10.44 -31.82
N ASN A 346 33.85 10.56 -33.09
CA ASN A 346 35.25 10.57 -33.47
C ASN A 346 35.86 11.95 -33.18
N VAL A 347 36.87 12.00 -32.30
CA VAL A 347 37.60 13.22 -31.96
C VAL A 347 39.06 13.21 -32.40
N VAL A 348 39.54 12.10 -32.98
CA VAL A 348 40.91 11.99 -33.50
C VAL A 348 41.14 13.02 -34.62
N GLY A 349 42.26 13.73 -34.55
CA GLY A 349 42.61 14.79 -35.48
C GLY A 349 41.94 16.14 -35.20
N LEU A 350 41.12 16.27 -34.16
CA LEU A 350 40.65 17.57 -33.68
C LEU A 350 41.67 18.21 -32.73
N ASN A 351 41.61 19.53 -32.57
CA ASN A 351 42.32 20.20 -31.48
C ASN A 351 41.64 19.90 -30.14
N LYS A 352 42.41 19.97 -29.04
CA LYS A 352 41.96 19.70 -27.67
C LYS A 352 40.62 20.36 -27.31
N GLU A 353 40.45 21.64 -27.59
CA GLU A 353 39.24 22.39 -27.21
C GLU A 353 38.01 21.91 -27.98
N SER A 354 38.16 21.67 -29.29
CA SER A 354 37.08 21.17 -30.15
C SER A 354 36.70 19.73 -29.81
N ALA A 355 37.68 18.89 -29.44
CA ALA A 355 37.43 17.52 -28.99
C ALA A 355 36.64 17.46 -27.68
N ILE A 356 37.04 18.27 -26.68
CA ILE A 356 36.32 18.36 -25.40
C ILE A 356 34.89 18.84 -25.65
N LYS A 357 34.73 19.90 -26.43
CA LYS A 357 33.41 20.45 -26.76
C LYS A 357 32.51 19.43 -27.46
N LEU A 358 33.04 18.69 -28.44
CA LEU A 358 32.26 17.67 -29.16
C LEU A 358 31.83 16.52 -28.24
N LEU A 359 32.68 16.11 -27.29
CA LEU A 359 32.31 15.12 -26.28
C LEU A 359 31.22 15.64 -25.34
N GLU A 360 31.35 16.86 -24.85
CA GLU A 360 30.35 17.50 -23.97
C GLU A 360 29.00 17.68 -24.68
N GLU A 361 29.00 18.07 -25.96
CA GLU A 361 27.78 18.18 -26.80
C GLU A 361 27.08 16.83 -27.03
N ASN A 362 27.76 15.71 -26.81
CA ASN A 362 27.22 14.35 -26.90
C ASN A 362 26.98 13.71 -25.52
N ASP A 363 26.85 14.53 -24.46
CA ASP A 363 26.65 14.09 -23.07
C ASP A 363 27.78 13.17 -22.54
N LEU A 364 29.04 13.42 -22.95
CA LEU A 364 30.22 12.67 -22.52
C LEU A 364 31.22 13.58 -21.79
N LYS A 365 32.07 12.99 -20.96
CA LYS A 365 33.14 13.70 -20.24
C LYS A 365 34.48 13.42 -20.89
N ALA A 366 35.31 14.45 -21.06
CA ALA A 366 36.65 14.29 -21.60
C ALA A 366 37.69 14.18 -20.48
N LYS A 367 38.55 13.15 -20.55
CA LYS A 367 39.78 13.07 -19.76
C LYS A 367 40.99 13.24 -20.66
N VAL A 368 41.68 14.35 -20.47
CA VAL A 368 42.82 14.73 -21.31
C VAL A 368 44.10 14.11 -20.75
N VAL A 369 44.81 13.38 -21.60
CA VAL A 369 46.12 12.82 -21.30
C VAL A 369 47.12 13.36 -22.31
N ASP A 370 48.14 14.07 -21.85
CA ASP A 370 49.24 14.50 -22.72
C ASP A 370 50.14 13.29 -23.02
N LEU A 371 50.46 13.09 -24.30
CA LEU A 371 51.30 11.99 -24.77
C LEU A 371 52.51 12.56 -25.55
N PRO A 372 53.75 12.17 -25.19
CA PRO A 372 54.94 12.43 -26.01
C PRO A 372 54.74 11.90 -27.43
N HIS A 373 54.63 12.83 -28.38
CA HIS A 373 54.35 12.53 -29.78
C HIS A 373 54.83 13.72 -30.62
N ASP A 374 55.26 13.44 -31.83
CA ASP A 374 55.94 14.38 -32.74
C ASP A 374 55.02 15.00 -33.81
N GLY A 375 53.72 14.67 -33.74
CA GLY A 375 52.64 15.33 -34.46
C GLY A 375 52.27 16.69 -33.86
N ASP A 376 51.40 17.44 -34.53
CA ASP A 376 51.05 18.81 -34.16
C ASP A 376 50.61 18.94 -32.69
N LYS A 377 51.28 19.85 -31.97
CA LYS A 377 51.02 20.08 -30.54
C LYS A 377 49.56 20.47 -30.31
N GLY A 378 48.91 19.83 -29.35
CA GLY A 378 47.53 20.12 -28.96
C GLY A 378 46.46 19.39 -29.78
N MET A 379 46.85 18.55 -30.73
CA MET A 379 45.94 17.70 -31.50
C MET A 379 45.68 16.37 -30.81
N VAL A 380 44.45 15.87 -30.90
CA VAL A 380 44.08 14.52 -30.46
C VAL A 380 44.70 13.51 -31.43
N ILE A 381 45.50 12.60 -30.89
CA ILE A 381 46.14 11.52 -31.65
C ILE A 381 45.44 10.17 -31.46
N ASP A 382 44.73 10.00 -30.35
CA ASP A 382 44.01 8.77 -30.05
C ASP A 382 42.87 9.00 -29.04
N GLN A 383 41.92 8.06 -29.00
CA GLN A 383 40.83 7.99 -28.02
C GLN A 383 40.64 6.54 -27.55
N ASP A 384 40.30 6.33 -26.28
CA ASP A 384 40.21 4.98 -25.69
C ASP A 384 38.98 4.15 -26.12
N PHE A 385 37.90 4.82 -26.52
CA PHE A 385 36.73 4.19 -27.10
C PHE A 385 36.64 4.47 -28.60
N GLU A 386 36.43 3.44 -29.42
CA GLU A 386 36.18 3.61 -30.85
C GLU A 386 34.96 4.50 -31.12
N SER A 387 35.00 5.26 -32.22
CA SER A 387 33.85 6.05 -32.67
C SER A 387 32.61 5.19 -32.92
N ASP A 388 31.42 5.77 -32.77
CA ASP A 388 30.10 5.14 -32.86
C ASP A 388 29.79 4.07 -31.80
N ARG A 389 30.75 3.76 -30.91
CA ARG A 389 30.49 2.89 -29.76
C ARG A 389 29.42 3.50 -28.88
N ILE A 390 28.46 2.68 -28.44
CA ILE A 390 27.40 3.09 -27.52
C ILE A 390 27.90 2.94 -26.09
N VAL A 391 27.84 4.02 -25.31
CA VAL A 391 28.21 4.09 -23.90
C VAL A 391 27.12 4.78 -23.10
N GLU A 392 27.23 4.77 -21.77
CA GLU A 392 26.30 5.51 -20.91
C GLU A 392 26.58 7.02 -20.98
N LYS A 393 25.55 7.85 -20.80
CA LYS A 393 25.71 9.30 -20.58
C LYS A 393 26.68 9.55 -19.43
N ASP A 394 27.39 10.66 -19.50
CA ASP A 394 28.45 11.06 -18.58
C ASP A 394 29.67 10.13 -18.53
N SER A 395 29.78 9.13 -19.42
CA SER A 395 30.98 8.30 -19.52
C SER A 395 32.21 9.15 -19.80
N GLU A 396 33.30 8.84 -19.12
CA GLU A 396 34.60 9.51 -19.29
C GLU A 396 35.36 8.86 -20.46
N ILE A 397 35.56 9.63 -21.53
CA ILE A 397 36.36 9.25 -22.70
C ILE A 397 37.75 9.84 -22.54
N ARG A 398 38.79 9.00 -22.56
CA ARG A 398 40.18 9.49 -22.55
C ARG A 398 40.61 9.85 -23.94
N ILE A 399 41.12 11.07 -24.08
CA ILE A 399 41.71 11.57 -25.31
C ILE A 399 43.20 11.81 -25.08
N TYR A 400 44.01 11.34 -26.02
CA TYR A 400 45.46 11.50 -25.98
C TYR A 400 45.86 12.68 -26.85
N ILE A 401 46.50 13.68 -26.24
CA ILE A 401 46.90 14.92 -26.91
C ILE A 401 48.39 14.89 -27.20
N SER A 402 48.77 15.18 -28.44
CA SER A 402 50.18 15.33 -28.81
C SER A 402 50.80 16.51 -28.07
N THR A 403 51.92 16.25 -27.38
CA THR A 403 52.73 17.31 -26.77
C THR A 403 53.58 18.08 -27.81
N GLY A 404 53.68 17.58 -29.04
CA GLY A 404 54.56 18.09 -30.08
C GLY A 404 56.04 17.82 -29.84
N VAL A 405 56.36 17.03 -28.81
CA VAL A 405 57.71 16.59 -28.49
C VAL A 405 57.71 15.09 -28.23
N SER A 406 58.60 14.37 -28.91
CA SER A 406 58.97 12.99 -28.59
C SER A 406 60.37 12.96 -27.97
N ASP A 407 60.67 11.91 -27.22
CA ASP A 407 62.04 11.65 -26.78
C ASP A 407 62.93 11.36 -27.99
N PRO A 408 64.19 11.82 -27.99
CA PRO A 408 65.12 11.50 -29.07
C PRO A 408 65.42 9.99 -29.07
N VAL A 409 65.66 9.45 -30.26
CA VAL A 409 66.04 8.05 -30.45
C VAL A 409 67.55 8.00 -30.65
N ASP A 410 68.22 7.17 -29.85
CA ASP A 410 69.65 6.90 -30.02
C ASP A 410 69.87 5.90 -31.17
N LEU A 411 70.86 6.20 -32.01
CA LEU A 411 71.28 5.37 -33.14
C LEU A 411 72.81 5.37 -33.23
N THR A 412 73.40 4.28 -33.70
CA THR A 412 74.83 4.22 -34.01
C THR A 412 75.00 4.18 -35.53
N ILE A 413 75.74 5.14 -36.08
CA ILE A 413 76.05 5.18 -37.52
C ILE A 413 77.44 4.61 -37.77
N SER A 414 77.57 3.82 -38.85
CA SER A 414 78.85 3.25 -39.29
C SER A 414 79.43 4.11 -40.41
N ILE A 415 80.55 4.77 -40.12
CA ILE A 415 81.20 5.72 -41.02
C ILE A 415 82.40 5.01 -41.65
N PRO A 416 82.37 4.69 -42.95
CA PRO A 416 83.51 4.08 -43.62
C PRO A 416 84.69 5.04 -43.55
N MET A 417 85.91 4.53 -43.40
CA MET A 417 87.15 5.32 -43.29
C MET A 417 88.04 5.09 -44.52
N PRO A 418 88.76 6.10 -45.01
CA PRO A 418 89.65 5.94 -46.16
C PRO A 418 90.88 5.09 -45.81
N ASP A 419 91.49 4.50 -46.83
CA ASP A 419 92.78 3.82 -46.68
C ASP A 419 93.91 4.81 -46.39
N GLY A 420 94.98 4.33 -45.76
CA GLY A 420 96.22 5.10 -45.60
C GLY A 420 96.13 6.25 -44.61
N LEU A 421 95.14 6.27 -43.71
CA LEU A 421 95.11 7.18 -42.57
C LEU A 421 96.29 6.87 -41.62
N SER A 422 97.01 7.91 -41.22
CA SER A 422 98.09 7.81 -40.23
C SER A 422 98.09 9.03 -39.31
N GLY A 423 98.31 8.81 -38.01
CA GLY A 423 98.32 9.87 -37.00
C GLY A 423 96.94 10.16 -36.38
N GLU A 424 96.81 11.29 -35.71
CA GLU A 424 95.60 11.64 -34.95
C GLU A 424 94.57 12.39 -35.81
N PHE A 425 93.30 12.01 -35.67
CA PHE A 425 92.18 12.66 -36.34
C PHE A 425 91.04 12.98 -35.38
N THR A 426 90.25 14.00 -35.69
CA THR A 426 88.97 14.27 -35.03
C THR A 426 87.84 14.20 -36.03
N LEU A 427 86.78 13.49 -35.63
CA LEU A 427 85.55 13.31 -36.38
C LEU A 427 84.45 14.16 -35.74
N ASP A 428 83.97 15.17 -36.46
CA ASP A 428 82.95 16.10 -35.97
C ASP A 428 81.64 15.93 -36.75
N GLY A 429 80.55 15.58 -36.06
CA GLY A 429 79.22 15.46 -36.64
C GLY A 429 78.42 16.76 -36.47
N TYR A 430 77.95 17.33 -37.59
CA TYR A 430 77.20 18.57 -37.66
C TYR A 430 75.75 18.31 -38.04
N VAL A 431 74.82 18.96 -37.33
CA VAL A 431 73.39 18.97 -37.65
C VAL A 431 72.95 20.42 -37.83
N ASN A 432 72.40 20.75 -38.99
CA ASN A 432 72.05 22.14 -39.37
C ASN A 432 73.20 23.13 -39.16
N GLY A 433 74.44 22.71 -39.45
CA GLY A 433 75.65 23.52 -39.31
C GLY A 433 76.20 23.65 -37.88
N ASN A 434 75.52 23.10 -36.86
CA ASN A 434 76.01 23.09 -35.48
C ASN A 434 76.71 21.78 -35.17
N ARG A 435 77.94 21.84 -34.63
CA ARG A 435 78.66 20.64 -34.17
C ARG A 435 77.92 20.03 -32.98
N ARG A 436 77.43 18.79 -33.12
CA ARG A 436 76.72 18.05 -32.07
C ARG A 436 77.51 16.85 -31.55
N TYR A 437 78.31 16.24 -32.40
CA TYR A 437 79.05 15.04 -32.07
C TYR A 437 80.54 15.28 -32.32
N THR A 438 81.40 14.75 -31.46
CA THR A 438 82.85 14.79 -31.64
C THR A 438 83.44 13.48 -31.16
N GLN A 439 84.35 12.92 -31.93
CA GLN A 439 85.04 11.68 -31.60
C GLN A 439 86.49 11.78 -32.06
N THR A 440 87.41 11.58 -31.12
CA THR A 440 88.85 11.58 -31.43
C THR A 440 89.31 10.17 -31.81
N ILE A 441 90.14 10.11 -32.84
CA ILE A 441 90.81 8.93 -33.33
C ILE A 441 92.29 9.12 -33.02
N SER A 442 92.77 8.52 -31.92
CA SER A 442 94.16 8.68 -31.46
C SER A 442 95.19 7.98 -32.36
N ASN A 443 94.76 7.06 -33.23
CA ASN A 443 95.65 6.33 -34.14
C ASN A 443 94.86 5.96 -35.41
N GLY A 444 95.03 6.75 -36.46
CA GLY A 444 94.35 6.60 -37.75
C GLY A 444 94.64 5.27 -38.43
N GLU A 445 95.80 4.66 -38.17
CA GLU A 445 96.20 3.37 -38.72
C GLU A 445 95.29 2.23 -38.24
N THR A 446 94.64 2.39 -37.08
CA THR A 446 93.71 1.38 -36.54
C THR A 446 92.35 1.35 -37.24
N VAL A 447 91.99 2.42 -37.94
CA VAL A 447 90.69 2.56 -38.60
C VAL A 447 90.81 2.69 -40.13
N ALA A 448 92.03 2.81 -40.67
CA ALA A 448 92.29 2.93 -42.10
C ALA A 448 91.68 1.76 -42.90
N GLY A 449 90.90 2.07 -43.94
CA GLY A 449 90.22 1.08 -44.79
C GLY A 449 89.07 0.32 -44.14
N GLY A 450 88.74 0.64 -42.88
CA GLY A 450 87.65 0.05 -42.11
C GLY A 450 86.46 0.99 -41.99
N ALA A 451 85.79 0.94 -40.84
CA ALA A 451 84.74 1.87 -40.46
C ALA A 451 84.84 2.22 -38.97
N ILE A 452 84.40 3.41 -38.61
CA ILE A 452 84.25 3.85 -37.22
C ILE A 452 82.77 4.10 -36.93
N THR A 453 82.34 3.76 -35.72
CA THR A 453 80.97 4.01 -35.27
C THR A 453 80.87 5.32 -34.52
N MET A 454 79.81 6.07 -34.76
CA MET A 454 79.44 7.28 -34.02
C MET A 454 78.02 7.12 -33.46
N ASP A 455 77.86 7.33 -32.16
CA ASP A 455 76.55 7.36 -31.52
C ASP A 455 75.92 8.75 -31.71
N ILE A 456 74.69 8.76 -32.21
CA ILE A 456 73.91 9.95 -32.53
C ILE A 456 72.53 9.85 -31.87
N SER A 457 71.91 11.00 -31.61
CA SER A 457 70.61 11.07 -30.97
C SER A 457 69.78 12.20 -31.57
N GLY A 458 68.57 11.90 -32.05
CA GLY A 458 67.75 12.86 -32.76
C GLY A 458 66.31 12.38 -32.97
N LYS A 459 65.57 13.07 -33.86
CA LYS A 459 64.13 12.87 -34.07
C LYS A 459 63.78 12.88 -35.55
N LYS A 460 62.74 12.13 -35.96
CA LYS A 460 62.27 12.03 -37.35
C LYS A 460 63.43 11.77 -38.32
N THR A 461 63.64 12.67 -39.26
CA THR A 461 64.71 12.61 -40.24
C THR A 461 65.62 13.82 -40.11
N GLU A 462 66.93 13.60 -40.05
CA GLU A 462 67.94 14.67 -40.03
C GLU A 462 69.10 14.31 -40.96
N THR A 463 69.77 15.34 -41.49
CA THR A 463 71.03 15.19 -42.23
C THR A 463 72.20 15.48 -41.30
N ILE A 464 73.14 14.54 -41.19
CA ILE A 464 74.37 14.69 -40.42
C ILE A 464 75.54 14.81 -41.37
N THR A 465 76.20 15.98 -41.36
CA THR A 465 77.46 16.17 -42.08
C THR A 465 78.60 15.82 -41.15
N VAL A 466 79.42 14.85 -41.54
CA VAL A 466 80.58 14.40 -40.80
C VAL A 466 81.83 15.05 -41.39
N SER A 467 82.55 15.79 -40.57
CA SER A 467 83.85 16.37 -40.90
C SER A 467 84.97 15.51 -40.31
N LEU A 468 86.06 15.35 -41.06
CA LEU A 468 87.27 14.68 -40.60
C LEU A 468 88.43 15.67 -40.63
N THR A 469 89.09 15.83 -39.49
CA THR A 469 90.21 16.76 -39.29
C THR A 469 91.46 15.99 -38.93
N ASN A 470 92.57 16.25 -39.60
CA ASN A 470 93.87 15.70 -39.24
C ASN A 470 94.56 16.66 -38.24
N GLU A 471 94.78 16.20 -37.02
CA GLU A 471 95.29 17.03 -35.92
C GLU A 471 96.76 17.45 -36.12
N SER A 472 97.54 16.63 -36.83
CA SER A 472 98.95 16.95 -37.11
C SER A 472 99.13 18.05 -38.15
N THR A 473 98.19 18.18 -39.10
CA THR A 473 98.27 19.15 -40.21
C THR A 473 97.28 20.31 -40.08
N GLY A 474 96.27 20.18 -39.21
CA GLY A 474 95.17 21.14 -39.06
C GLY A 474 94.22 21.20 -40.27
N LYS A 475 94.35 20.29 -41.24
CA LYS A 475 93.45 20.23 -42.40
C LYS A 475 92.15 19.52 -42.03
N SER A 476 91.03 20.08 -42.47
CA SER A 476 89.68 19.58 -42.21
C SER A 476 88.89 19.51 -43.52
N VAL A 477 88.09 18.46 -43.69
CA VAL A 477 87.21 18.28 -44.85
C VAL A 477 85.81 17.86 -44.41
N ASN A 478 84.80 18.20 -45.20
CA ASN A 478 83.46 17.64 -45.06
C ASN A 478 83.46 16.24 -45.68
N TYR A 479 83.71 15.23 -44.85
CA TYR A 479 84.09 13.88 -45.25
C TYR A 479 82.92 13.04 -45.76
N ALA A 480 81.79 13.06 -45.04
CA ALA A 480 80.62 12.27 -45.39
C ALA A 480 79.33 13.01 -45.00
N GLU A 481 78.23 12.70 -45.65
CA GLU A 481 76.90 13.17 -45.25
C GLU A 481 76.00 11.96 -45.08
N PHE A 482 75.24 11.90 -43.98
CA PHE A 482 74.31 10.82 -43.69
C PHE A 482 72.89 11.36 -43.63
N PHE A 483 71.97 10.71 -44.33
CA PHE A 483 70.54 10.88 -44.12
C PHE A 483 70.10 9.89 -43.04
N VAL A 484 69.69 10.39 -41.89
CA VAL A 484 69.29 9.60 -40.73
C VAL A 484 67.78 9.66 -40.58
N ASP A 485 67.14 8.50 -40.46
CA ASP A 485 65.71 8.33 -40.15
C ASP A 485 65.63 7.59 -38.81
N TYR A 486 65.39 8.35 -37.73
CA TYR A 486 65.34 7.88 -36.35
C TYR A 486 64.10 7.02 -36.06
N ASP A 487 63.01 7.23 -36.79
CA ASP A 487 61.77 6.43 -36.65
C ASP A 487 61.98 5.02 -37.22
N LYS A 488 62.71 4.91 -38.34
CA LYS A 488 63.10 3.62 -38.94
C LYS A 488 64.40 3.06 -38.39
N LYS A 489 65.13 3.84 -37.59
CA LYS A 489 66.47 3.50 -37.06
C LYS A 489 67.46 3.17 -38.17
N THR A 490 67.47 3.98 -39.23
CA THR A 490 68.35 3.82 -40.39
C THR A 490 69.21 5.06 -40.59
N ALA A 491 70.45 4.86 -41.04
CA ALA A 491 71.34 5.94 -41.46
C ALA A 491 72.02 5.54 -42.77
N GLU A 492 71.75 6.29 -43.83
CA GLU A 492 72.23 6.02 -45.18
C GLU A 492 73.23 7.08 -45.60
N LEU A 493 74.35 6.65 -46.21
CA LEU A 493 75.32 7.58 -46.78
C LEU A 493 74.68 8.34 -47.95
N ASN A 494 74.61 9.66 -47.82
CA ASN A 494 74.11 10.55 -48.84
C ASN A 494 75.28 11.05 -49.72
N GLY A 495 75.46 10.44 -50.89
CA GLY A 495 76.51 10.81 -51.84
C GLY A 495 77.80 10.00 -51.69
N SER A 496 78.94 10.62 -52.02
CA SER A 496 80.26 9.97 -52.00
C SER A 496 81.14 10.56 -50.91
N LEU A 497 82.07 9.75 -50.40
CA LEU A 497 83.06 10.18 -49.43
C LEU A 497 84.01 11.20 -50.06
N ASN A 498 84.29 12.28 -49.34
CA ASN A 498 85.22 13.32 -49.76
C ASN A 498 86.54 13.17 -49.01
N ILE A 499 87.57 12.74 -49.74
CA ILE A 499 88.92 12.51 -49.23
C ILE A 499 89.91 13.61 -49.62
N ASP A 500 89.44 14.67 -50.28
CA ASP A 500 90.29 15.68 -50.91
C ASP A 500 91.01 16.53 -49.86
N GLY A 501 92.32 16.34 -49.73
CA GLY A 501 93.17 17.12 -48.83
C GLY A 501 93.38 16.54 -47.44
N LEU A 502 92.74 15.40 -47.11
CA LEU A 502 92.97 14.63 -45.87
C LEU A 502 94.31 13.88 -45.87
N LEU A 503 94.76 13.44 -47.05
CA LEU A 503 96.01 12.71 -47.20
C LEU A 503 97.17 13.71 -47.19
N ALA A 504 97.98 13.66 -46.14
CA ALA A 504 99.38 14.05 -46.27
C ALA A 504 99.96 13.19 -47.42
N THR A 505 100.64 13.86 -48.36
CA THR A 505 101.36 13.25 -49.49
C THR A 505 101.82 11.83 -49.20
N MET A 506 101.37 10.84 -49.98
CA MET A 506 102.03 9.54 -50.04
C MET A 506 103.47 9.76 -50.53
N LYS A 507 104.39 9.94 -49.60
CA LYS A 507 105.78 9.45 -49.63
C LYS A 507 106.51 9.77 -48.33
#